data_AF-E3FEF6-F1
#
_entry.id   AF-E3FEF6-F1
#
_cell.length_a   1.000
_cell.length_b   1.000
_cell.length_c   1.000
_cell.angle_alpha   90.00
_cell.angle_beta   90.00
_cell.angle_gamma   90.00
#
_symmetry.space_group_name_H-M   'P 1'
#
loop_
_entity.id
_entity.type
_entity.pdbx_description
1 polymer ?
#
loop_
_entity_poly.entity_id
_entity_poly.type
_entity_poly.pdbx_seq_one_letter_code
_entity_poly.pdbx_strand_id
1 'polypeptide(L)'
;MDAGAPQAPSSTPLPVEAPAPEAIAPPVSADPPVLEADLGAFAEEFGEGFDVEESEPEEAELEPEPEIELGLDLRDAFEEEPAPGEKLFKPDTRSLRAKRSIAVRAEPRQDAASLGTLAQDMRVRWKQAVKGPGCTAWVEIEPRGWICERYLESNWREPRTRELPLLSSEELTPGVYAHVSRRARVYESLAEIRRRPRGRRVKGSVTVKLVSEVRRGRRHFWRTSDGKYIDARFLRPYTPSAFGGLDRVALEALPPLVAWAQSRATPREPVEVRAAPGAASETVGVLAPRTVVALQEFSGDGQWARLAPEQWVAVENLHRLRAAPALPDLLPEERWLDVDLTEQVLVAYEGVKPVYATLISSGKPLHETPTGIFRIWLKSSEADMTGAEGRSRYRVATVPWTMFFQGNFALHTAYWHDRWGEPVSHGCINLSPRDARALYRWSGPEVPLGWSMAYGTADFLGSRIRVRQGLEPTGEVPLPVAVSTVPLP
;
A
#
# COMPACT_ATOMS: atom_id res chain seq x y z
N MET A 1 -39.79 -61.88 56.38
CA MET A 1 -39.13 -62.70 55.36
C MET A 1 -40.18 -62.99 54.29
N ASP A 2 -39.92 -62.45 53.10
CA ASP A 2 -40.47 -62.77 51.77
C ASP A 2 -41.95 -62.61 51.37
N ALA A 3 -42.07 -62.37 50.05
CA ALA A 3 -43.21 -62.32 49.12
C ALA A 3 -44.19 -61.12 49.25
N GLY A 4 -44.47 -60.31 48.24
CA GLY A 4 -44.07 -60.26 46.83
C GLY A 4 -44.99 -59.24 46.12
N ALA A 5 -44.43 -58.29 45.39
CA ALA A 5 -45.16 -57.33 44.55
C ALA A 5 -44.87 -57.61 43.06
N PRO A 6 -45.84 -57.44 42.16
CA PRO A 6 -45.78 -58.00 40.81
C PRO A 6 -44.93 -57.16 39.83
N GLN A 7 -44.28 -57.87 38.91
CA GLN A 7 -43.48 -57.35 37.80
C GLN A 7 -44.34 -56.61 36.77
N ALA A 8 -43.89 -55.42 36.38
CA ALA A 8 -44.31 -54.70 35.18
C ALA A 8 -43.24 -54.89 34.07
N PRO A 9 -43.63 -54.90 32.78
CA PRO A 9 -42.78 -55.40 31.70
C PRO A 9 -41.60 -54.48 31.35
N SER A 10 -40.46 -55.13 31.13
CA SER A 10 -39.26 -54.59 30.51
C SER A 10 -39.57 -54.04 29.12
N SER A 11 -39.32 -52.74 28.91
CA SER A 11 -39.19 -52.13 27.60
C SER A 11 -37.77 -51.59 27.47
N THR A 12 -36.89 -52.39 26.89
CA THR A 12 -35.59 -51.96 26.41
C THR A 12 -35.81 -50.97 25.25
N PRO A 13 -35.33 -49.72 25.30
CA PRO A 13 -35.34 -48.87 24.13
C PRO A 13 -34.31 -49.40 23.12
N LEU A 14 -34.75 -49.61 21.88
CA LEU A 14 -33.85 -49.84 20.74
C LEU A 14 -32.91 -48.64 20.59
N PRO A 15 -31.62 -48.84 20.23
CA PRO A 15 -30.74 -47.72 19.94
C PRO A 15 -31.25 -46.98 18.71
N VAL A 16 -31.53 -45.69 18.87
CA VAL A 16 -31.80 -44.78 17.75
C VAL A 16 -30.46 -44.53 17.06
N GLU A 17 -30.31 -45.14 15.89
CA GLU A 17 -29.19 -44.93 14.98
C GLU A 17 -29.17 -43.45 14.57
N ALA A 18 -28.10 -42.74 14.90
CA ALA A 18 -27.91 -41.35 14.50
C ALA A 18 -27.82 -41.26 12.97
N PRO A 19 -28.48 -40.29 12.31
CA PRO A 19 -28.30 -40.11 10.88
C PRO A 19 -26.83 -39.77 10.59
N ALA A 20 -26.26 -40.48 9.62
CA ALA A 20 -24.91 -40.25 9.14
C ALA A 20 -24.73 -38.78 8.72
N PRO A 21 -23.56 -38.17 8.96
CA PRO A 21 -23.29 -36.80 8.52
C PRO A 21 -23.37 -36.76 6.99
N GLU A 22 -24.28 -35.95 6.46
CA GLU A 22 -24.28 -35.57 5.05
C GLU A 22 -22.90 -35.02 4.72
N ALA A 23 -22.26 -35.63 3.72
CA ALA A 23 -20.99 -35.19 3.19
C ALA A 23 -21.12 -33.74 2.71
N ILE A 24 -20.54 -32.82 3.48
CA ILE A 24 -20.33 -31.44 3.06
C ILE A 24 -19.45 -31.49 1.81
N ALA A 25 -20.03 -31.08 0.68
CA ALA A 25 -19.31 -30.92 -0.57
C ALA A 25 -18.07 -30.03 -0.34
N PRO A 26 -16.92 -30.37 -0.93
CA PRO A 26 -15.72 -29.56 -0.77
C PRO A 26 -16.00 -28.13 -1.27
N PRO A 27 -15.45 -27.10 -0.59
CA PRO A 27 -15.61 -25.73 -1.05
C PRO A 27 -15.03 -25.63 -2.47
N VAL A 28 -15.91 -25.33 -3.42
CA VAL A 28 -15.53 -24.98 -4.79
C VAL A 28 -14.65 -23.74 -4.67
N SER A 29 -13.36 -23.89 -5.00
CA SER A 29 -12.42 -22.79 -5.13
C SER A 29 -12.88 -21.87 -6.26
N ALA A 30 -13.69 -20.87 -5.91
CA ALA A 30 -13.87 -19.72 -6.76
C ALA A 30 -12.75 -18.74 -6.39
N ASP A 31 -11.74 -18.64 -7.26
CA ASP A 31 -10.75 -17.58 -7.17
C ASP A 31 -11.50 -16.23 -7.04
N PRO A 32 -11.23 -15.43 -6.00
CA PRO A 32 -11.87 -14.13 -5.87
C PRO A 32 -11.45 -13.23 -7.03
N PRO A 33 -12.34 -12.36 -7.53
CA PRO A 33 -12.06 -11.50 -8.67
C PRO A 33 -10.85 -10.60 -8.40
N VAL A 34 -9.88 -10.68 -9.30
CA VAL A 34 -8.63 -9.91 -9.28
C VAL A 34 -8.94 -8.41 -9.31
N LEU A 35 -8.54 -7.69 -8.26
CA LEU A 35 -8.45 -6.23 -8.26
C LEU A 35 -7.22 -5.83 -9.08
N GLU A 36 -7.33 -5.07 -10.16
CA GLU A 36 -6.15 -4.62 -10.91
C GLU A 36 -5.63 -3.29 -10.35
N ALA A 37 -4.43 -3.31 -9.76
CA ALA A 37 -3.63 -2.11 -9.62
C ALA A 37 -2.97 -1.84 -10.99
N ASP A 38 -3.38 -0.77 -11.66
CA ASP A 38 -2.71 -0.31 -12.88
C ASP A 38 -1.38 0.35 -12.48
N LEU A 39 -0.36 -0.48 -12.35
CA LEU A 39 1.02 -0.07 -12.14
C LEU A 39 1.73 0.27 -13.47
N GLY A 40 1.03 0.18 -14.61
CA GLY A 40 1.61 0.14 -15.96
C GLY A 40 1.52 1.43 -16.78
N ALA A 41 0.71 2.41 -16.40
CA ALA A 41 0.50 3.60 -17.23
C ALA A 41 1.65 4.64 -17.17
N PHE A 42 2.89 4.28 -17.52
CA PHE A 42 3.95 5.23 -17.91
C PHE A 42 5.04 4.65 -18.83
N ALA A 43 4.89 3.41 -19.30
CA ALA A 43 5.71 2.84 -20.36
C ALA A 43 4.79 2.39 -21.50
N GLU A 44 5.22 2.63 -22.74
CA GLU A 44 4.59 2.22 -24.00
C GLU A 44 3.49 3.14 -24.55
N GLU A 45 3.91 4.19 -25.24
CA GLU A 45 3.19 4.70 -26.40
C GLU A 45 4.19 5.35 -27.37
N PHE A 46 4.85 4.54 -28.22
CA PHE A 46 5.50 4.86 -29.51
C PHE A 46 6.12 3.55 -30.01
N GLY A 47 5.89 2.98 -31.18
CA GLY A 47 4.99 3.23 -32.30
C GLY A 47 5.19 2.05 -33.26
N GLU A 48 4.11 1.51 -33.82
CA GLU A 48 4.17 0.46 -34.83
C GLU A 48 4.46 1.05 -36.21
N GLY A 49 5.32 0.33 -36.95
CA GLY A 49 5.30 0.25 -38.41
C GLY A 49 6.19 1.24 -39.14
N PHE A 50 7.27 0.75 -39.77
CA PHE A 50 7.51 0.85 -41.21
C PHE A 50 8.67 -0.09 -41.59
N ASP A 51 8.35 -1.11 -42.40
CA ASP A 51 9.31 -1.97 -43.10
C ASP A 51 10.11 -1.17 -44.12
N VAL A 52 11.43 -1.36 -44.12
CA VAL A 52 12.29 -1.03 -45.27
C VAL A 52 13.32 -2.14 -45.41
N GLU A 53 13.23 -2.86 -46.54
CA GLU A 53 14.25 -3.76 -47.05
C GLU A 53 15.58 -3.01 -47.23
N GLU A 54 16.67 -3.52 -46.66
CA GLU A 54 18.02 -3.15 -47.06
C GLU A 54 18.76 -4.39 -47.57
N SER A 55 19.12 -4.29 -48.84
CA SER A 55 19.93 -5.19 -49.64
C SER A 55 21.38 -5.25 -49.16
N GLU A 56 21.92 -6.47 -49.09
CA GLU A 56 23.37 -6.74 -48.96
C GLU A 56 24.16 -6.19 -50.15
N PRO A 57 25.45 -5.86 -49.94
CA PRO A 57 26.43 -6.21 -50.96
C PRO A 57 27.63 -6.98 -50.38
N GLU A 58 27.83 -8.14 -51.00
CA GLU A 58 29.06 -8.76 -51.51
C GLU A 58 30.44 -8.36 -50.95
N GLU A 59 31.18 -9.44 -50.67
CA GLU A 59 32.57 -9.59 -50.27
C GLU A 59 33.58 -9.00 -51.28
N ALA A 60 34.69 -8.50 -50.76
CA ALA A 60 35.94 -8.40 -51.52
C ALA A 60 37.12 -8.75 -50.61
N GLU A 61 37.65 -9.95 -50.83
CA GLU A 61 38.93 -10.45 -50.29
C GLU A 61 40.10 -9.65 -50.89
N LEU A 62 41.05 -9.26 -50.04
CA LEU A 62 42.36 -8.75 -50.45
C LEU A 62 43.44 -9.36 -49.54
N GLU A 63 44.35 -10.11 -50.17
CA GLU A 63 45.48 -10.83 -49.58
C GLU A 63 46.57 -9.90 -48.99
N PRO A 64 47.42 -10.38 -48.06
CA PRO A 64 48.34 -9.57 -47.28
C PRO A 64 49.75 -9.48 -47.89
N GLU A 65 50.51 -8.42 -47.54
CA GLU A 65 51.97 -8.37 -47.31
C GLU A 65 52.50 -6.91 -47.24
N PRO A 66 53.70 -6.60 -46.68
CA PRO A 66 54.53 -7.33 -45.73
C PRO A 66 54.94 -6.49 -44.49
N GLU A 67 55.54 -7.16 -43.50
CA GLU A 67 56.13 -6.57 -42.29
C GLU A 67 57.33 -5.64 -42.60
N ILE A 68 57.32 -4.45 -41.98
CA ILE A 68 58.53 -3.63 -41.79
C ILE A 68 58.62 -3.27 -40.32
N GLU A 69 59.53 -3.96 -39.61
CA GLU A 69 60.04 -3.52 -38.32
C GLU A 69 61.02 -2.35 -38.53
N LEU A 70 60.67 -1.17 -38.04
CA LEU A 70 61.65 -0.15 -37.67
C LEU A 70 61.25 0.43 -36.32
N GLY A 71 61.96 -0.04 -35.29
CA GLY A 71 61.88 0.46 -33.94
C GLY A 71 62.27 1.93 -33.85
N LEU A 72 61.37 2.73 -33.31
CA LEU A 72 61.71 4.00 -32.68
C LEU A 72 61.00 4.07 -31.32
N ASP A 73 61.85 4.08 -30.29
CA ASP A 73 61.58 4.24 -28.88
C ASP A 73 60.85 5.57 -28.62
N LEU A 74 59.52 5.50 -28.43
CA LEU A 74 58.72 6.56 -27.82
C LEU A 74 58.26 6.06 -26.45
N ARG A 75 59.07 6.39 -25.46
CA ARG A 75 58.73 6.37 -24.05
C ARG A 75 57.43 7.12 -23.80
N ASP A 76 56.57 6.51 -22.99
CA ASP A 76 55.53 7.12 -22.18
C ASP A 76 54.44 7.92 -22.92
N ALA A 77 53.52 7.20 -23.56
CA ALA A 77 52.13 7.63 -23.71
C ALA A 77 51.20 6.42 -23.84
N PHE A 78 51.25 5.49 -22.88
CA PHE A 78 50.01 4.83 -22.51
C PHE A 78 49.18 5.93 -21.82
N GLU A 79 48.39 6.66 -22.61
CA GLU A 79 47.17 7.23 -22.04
C GLU A 79 46.42 6.03 -21.47
N GLU A 80 46.49 5.84 -20.15
CA GLU A 80 45.55 4.97 -19.45
C GLU A 80 44.18 5.35 -19.99
N GLU A 81 43.52 4.41 -20.68
CA GLU A 81 42.13 4.65 -21.07
C GLU A 81 41.41 5.07 -19.79
N PRO A 82 40.84 6.29 -19.73
CA PRO A 82 40.30 6.81 -18.50
C PRO A 82 39.28 5.81 -17.99
N ALA A 83 39.34 5.49 -16.70
CA ALA A 83 38.43 4.55 -16.06
C ALA A 83 37.00 4.87 -16.54
N PRO A 84 36.18 3.87 -16.93
CA PRO A 84 34.88 4.10 -17.55
C PRO A 84 34.02 5.02 -16.66
N GLY A 85 33.94 6.31 -17.00
CA GLY A 85 33.29 7.31 -16.14
C GLY A 85 33.92 8.71 -16.15
N GLU A 86 35.22 8.86 -16.44
CA GLU A 86 35.92 10.14 -16.24
C GLU A 86 35.47 11.27 -17.19
N LYS A 87 34.87 10.93 -18.34
CA LYS A 87 34.24 11.89 -19.28
C LYS A 87 32.71 11.80 -19.32
N LEU A 88 32.08 10.97 -18.48
CA LEU A 88 30.64 10.73 -18.57
C LEU A 88 29.83 11.95 -18.12
N PHE A 89 30.33 12.69 -17.15
CA PHE A 89 29.68 13.86 -16.57
C PHE A 89 30.56 15.10 -16.67
N LYS A 90 29.94 16.28 -16.68
CA LYS A 90 30.67 17.56 -16.71
C LYS A 90 31.58 17.68 -15.48
N PRO A 91 32.78 18.31 -15.59
CA PRO A 91 33.71 18.45 -14.46
C PRO A 91 33.13 19.17 -13.22
N ASP A 92 32.15 20.06 -13.42
CA ASP A 92 31.47 20.80 -12.35
C ASP A 92 30.23 20.07 -11.79
N THR A 93 30.01 18.80 -12.14
CA THR A 93 28.86 18.02 -11.68
C THR A 93 28.94 17.77 -10.19
N ARG A 94 27.89 18.16 -9.45
CA ARG A 94 27.72 17.88 -8.02
C ARG A 94 26.58 16.92 -7.71
N SER A 95 25.66 16.76 -8.65
CA SER A 95 24.59 15.76 -8.57
C SER A 95 24.11 15.36 -9.96
N LEU A 96 23.38 14.24 -10.02
CA LEU A 96 22.71 13.79 -11.23
C LEU A 96 21.21 13.98 -11.08
N ARG A 97 20.59 14.73 -12.00
CA ARG A 97 19.13 14.89 -12.05
C ARG A 97 18.52 13.75 -12.86
N ALA A 98 17.49 13.09 -12.33
CA ALA A 98 16.66 12.19 -13.09
C ALA A 98 15.81 12.96 -14.11
N LYS A 99 16.02 12.69 -15.41
CA LYS A 99 15.29 13.36 -16.50
C LYS A 99 13.80 13.02 -16.53
N ARG A 100 13.44 11.84 -16.01
CA ARG A 100 12.07 11.31 -15.87
C ARG A 100 12.02 10.40 -14.65
N SER A 101 10.82 9.99 -14.25
CA SER A 101 10.67 8.89 -13.29
C SER A 101 11.25 7.63 -13.92
N ILE A 102 12.13 6.95 -13.20
CA ILE A 102 12.93 5.86 -13.75
C ILE A 102 13.13 4.73 -12.73
N ALA A 103 13.02 3.49 -13.21
CA ALA A 103 13.30 2.31 -12.42
C ALA A 103 14.77 2.30 -11.97
N VAL A 104 14.99 1.98 -10.70
CA VAL A 104 16.33 1.78 -10.14
C VAL A 104 16.60 0.28 -10.12
N ARG A 105 17.67 -0.16 -10.77
CA ARG A 105 18.01 -1.58 -10.96
C ARG A 105 18.90 -2.10 -9.84
N ALA A 106 18.76 -3.38 -9.50
CA ALA A 106 19.62 -4.04 -8.52
C ALA A 106 21.06 -4.20 -9.02
N GLU A 107 21.22 -4.39 -10.33
CA GLU A 107 22.50 -4.63 -11.02
C GLU A 107 22.62 -3.70 -12.25
N PRO A 108 23.84 -3.48 -12.79
CA PRO A 108 24.08 -2.61 -13.95
C PRO A 108 23.64 -3.25 -15.29
N ARG A 109 22.35 -3.60 -15.39
CA ARG A 109 21.71 -4.15 -16.59
C ARG A 109 20.20 -3.91 -16.58
N GLN A 110 19.59 -3.85 -17.76
CA GLN A 110 18.20 -3.44 -17.95
C GLN A 110 17.18 -4.46 -17.42
N ASP A 111 17.49 -5.74 -17.50
CA ASP A 111 16.67 -6.89 -17.11
C ASP A 111 16.83 -7.25 -15.63
N ALA A 112 17.71 -6.56 -14.89
CA ALA A 112 17.84 -6.75 -13.45
C ALA A 112 16.56 -6.35 -12.71
N ALA A 113 16.36 -6.99 -11.55
CA ALA A 113 15.25 -6.70 -10.65
C ALA A 113 15.17 -5.19 -10.34
N SER A 114 13.95 -4.67 -10.31
CA SER A 114 13.70 -3.29 -9.92
C SER A 114 13.72 -3.18 -8.39
N LEU A 115 14.56 -2.30 -7.85
CA LEU A 115 14.55 -1.94 -6.44
C LEU A 115 13.44 -0.94 -6.12
N GLY A 116 12.98 -0.18 -7.11
CA GLY A 116 12.03 0.90 -6.94
C GLY A 116 12.06 1.90 -8.09
N THR A 117 11.50 3.08 -7.87
CA THR A 117 11.47 4.15 -8.87
C THR A 117 11.96 5.45 -8.28
N LEU A 118 13.01 6.03 -8.87
CA LEU A 118 13.44 7.39 -8.60
C LEU A 118 12.52 8.35 -9.36
N ALA A 119 11.92 9.30 -8.66
CA ALA A 119 11.03 10.26 -9.29
C ALA A 119 11.79 11.27 -10.16
N GLN A 120 11.10 11.78 -11.18
CA GLN A 120 11.60 12.86 -12.02
C GLN A 120 12.08 14.06 -11.19
N ASP A 121 13.09 14.76 -11.70
CA ASP A 121 13.64 16.01 -11.15
C ASP A 121 14.35 15.87 -9.80
N MET A 122 14.42 14.65 -9.25
CA MET A 122 15.24 14.36 -8.08
C MET A 122 16.72 14.42 -8.47
N ARG A 123 17.51 15.08 -7.61
CA ARG A 123 18.96 15.17 -7.77
C ARG A 123 19.62 14.26 -6.75
N VAL A 124 20.33 13.25 -7.23
CA VAL A 124 20.98 12.23 -6.40
C VAL A 124 22.50 12.34 -6.47
N ARG A 125 23.18 11.80 -5.46
CA ARG A 125 24.60 11.47 -5.55
C ARG A 125 24.77 10.17 -6.31
N TRP A 126 25.98 9.96 -6.83
CA TRP A 126 26.40 8.71 -7.44
C TRP A 126 27.75 8.30 -6.86
N LYS A 127 28.03 7.00 -6.87
CA LYS A 127 29.30 6.43 -6.38
C LYS A 127 30.26 6.14 -7.52
N GLN A 128 29.75 5.48 -8.56
CA GLN A 128 30.55 5.02 -9.69
C GLN A 128 29.69 4.90 -10.95
N ALA A 129 30.36 4.76 -12.09
CA ALA A 129 29.76 4.39 -13.35
C ALA A 129 30.52 3.19 -13.91
N VAL A 130 29.82 2.21 -14.48
CA VAL A 130 30.42 1.02 -15.06
C VAL A 130 29.81 0.72 -16.42
N LYS A 131 30.57 0.15 -17.34
CA LYS A 131 30.04 -0.33 -18.61
C LYS A 131 29.15 -1.55 -18.37
N GLY A 132 28.03 -1.66 -19.08
CA GLY A 132 27.13 -2.81 -18.96
C GLY A 132 26.12 -2.88 -20.11
N PRO A 133 25.36 -3.98 -20.23
CA PRO A 133 24.46 -4.21 -21.35
C PRO A 133 23.42 -3.10 -21.51
N GLY A 134 23.19 -2.67 -22.75
CA GLY A 134 22.11 -1.75 -23.13
C GLY A 134 22.31 -0.29 -22.74
N CYS A 135 23.44 0.11 -22.14
CA CYS A 135 23.77 1.49 -21.77
C CYS A 135 25.26 1.75 -22.01
N THR A 136 25.66 2.97 -22.34
CA THR A 136 27.09 3.34 -22.38
C THR A 136 27.70 3.21 -21.00
N ALA A 137 26.94 3.60 -19.97
CA ALA A 137 27.29 3.37 -18.59
C ALA A 137 26.07 3.19 -17.70
N TRP A 138 26.20 2.32 -16.71
CA TRP A 138 25.30 2.17 -15.59
C TRP A 138 25.87 2.91 -14.40
N VAL A 139 25.07 3.76 -13.78
CA VAL A 139 25.49 4.67 -12.73
C VAL A 139 24.92 4.19 -11.41
N GLU A 140 25.78 3.88 -10.44
CA GLU A 140 25.36 3.53 -9.09
C GLU A 140 24.98 4.80 -8.33
N ILE A 141 23.71 4.94 -7.96
CA ILE A 141 23.20 6.09 -7.23
C ILE A 141 23.15 5.84 -5.72
N GLU A 142 23.14 6.92 -4.93
CA GLU A 142 22.85 6.82 -3.50
C GLU A 142 21.34 6.87 -3.21
N PRO A 143 20.83 6.10 -2.21
CA PRO A 143 21.62 5.22 -1.35
C PRO A 143 21.98 3.87 -2.00
N ARG A 144 21.27 3.47 -3.05
CA ARG A 144 21.46 2.16 -3.69
C ARG A 144 20.94 2.09 -5.13
N GLY A 145 21.52 1.14 -5.86
CA GLY A 145 21.03 0.68 -7.16
C GLY A 145 21.55 1.47 -8.35
N TRP A 146 21.19 1.00 -9.53
CA TRP A 146 21.79 1.41 -10.79
C TRP A 146 20.76 2.05 -11.72
N ILE A 147 21.16 3.14 -12.36
CA ILE A 147 20.37 3.80 -13.41
C ILE A 147 21.27 3.97 -14.63
N CYS A 148 20.71 3.67 -15.79
CA CYS A 148 21.33 3.96 -17.08
C CYS A 148 21.58 5.47 -17.22
N GLU A 149 22.85 5.86 -17.40
CA GLU A 149 23.34 7.21 -17.68
C GLU A 149 22.43 8.10 -18.57
N ARG A 150 21.77 7.55 -19.59
CA ARG A 150 20.93 8.31 -20.53
C ARG A 150 19.74 8.97 -19.85
N TYR A 151 19.29 8.42 -18.72
CA TYR A 151 18.20 8.97 -17.90
C TYR A 151 18.66 9.96 -16.85
N LEU A 152 19.97 10.18 -16.74
CA LEU A 152 20.60 11.10 -15.81
C LEU A 152 21.21 12.28 -16.56
N GLU A 153 21.25 13.43 -15.91
CA GLU A 153 21.98 14.59 -16.40
C GLU A 153 22.83 15.22 -15.30
N SER A 154 24.01 15.69 -15.68
CA SER A 154 24.88 16.50 -14.84
C SER A 154 24.17 17.74 -14.32
N ASN A 155 24.31 18.00 -13.02
CA ASN A 155 23.83 19.21 -12.39
C ASN A 155 24.90 19.78 -11.45
N TRP A 156 25.18 21.08 -11.56
CA TRP A 156 26.16 21.78 -10.72
C TRP A 156 25.66 22.03 -9.29
N ARG A 157 24.36 21.87 -9.04
CA ARG A 157 23.76 22.03 -7.71
C ARG A 157 23.93 20.78 -6.88
N GLU A 158 23.96 20.95 -5.56
CA GLU A 158 23.94 19.84 -4.61
C GLU A 158 22.71 18.93 -4.81
N PRO A 159 22.84 17.64 -4.41
CA PRO A 159 21.75 16.69 -4.35
C PRO A 159 20.55 17.27 -3.61
N ARG A 160 19.35 16.97 -4.12
CA ARG A 160 18.09 17.39 -3.54
C ARG A 160 17.05 16.34 -3.86
N THR A 161 16.87 15.44 -2.91
CA THR A 161 15.75 14.52 -2.83
C THR A 161 14.75 15.03 -1.80
N ARG A 162 13.53 14.49 -1.84
CA ARG A 162 12.46 14.83 -0.89
C ARG A 162 11.52 13.66 -0.76
N GLU A 163 10.79 13.59 0.34
CA GLU A 163 9.76 12.58 0.49
C GLU A 163 8.63 12.78 -0.53
N LEU A 164 8.08 11.66 -0.99
CA LEU A 164 6.93 11.62 -1.88
C LEU A 164 5.78 10.81 -1.27
N PRO A 165 4.53 11.17 -1.54
CA PRO A 165 4.13 12.35 -2.32
C PRO A 165 4.36 13.64 -1.53
N LEU A 166 4.43 14.76 -2.24
CA LEU A 166 4.59 16.07 -1.61
C LEU A 166 3.33 16.43 -0.83
N LEU A 167 3.53 16.83 0.43
CA LEU A 167 2.48 17.27 1.33
C LEU A 167 2.87 18.62 1.93
N SER A 168 1.98 19.60 1.90
CA SER A 168 2.19 20.83 2.67
C SER A 168 2.00 20.55 4.17
N SER A 169 2.49 21.45 5.04
CA SER A 169 2.54 21.22 6.50
C SER A 169 1.17 21.02 7.16
N GLU A 170 0.09 21.45 6.52
CA GLU A 170 -1.27 21.41 7.08
C GLU A 170 -2.20 20.44 6.32
N GLU A 171 -1.78 19.91 5.19
CA GLU A 171 -2.58 18.99 4.40
C GLU A 171 -2.55 17.57 4.97
N LEU A 172 -3.70 16.89 4.91
CA LEU A 172 -3.81 15.47 5.26
C LEU A 172 -3.48 14.55 4.07
N THR A 173 -3.69 15.03 2.85
CA THR A 173 -3.49 14.30 1.59
C THR A 173 -2.73 15.17 0.60
N PRO A 174 -1.97 14.60 -0.37
CA PRO A 174 -1.06 15.35 -1.25
C PRO A 174 -1.79 16.10 -2.38
N GLY A 175 -2.92 16.73 -2.05
CA GLY A 175 -3.80 17.44 -2.96
C GLY A 175 -5.28 17.27 -2.59
N VAL A 176 -6.12 17.87 -3.42
CA VAL A 176 -7.59 17.80 -3.31
C VAL A 176 -8.13 16.70 -4.20
N TYR A 177 -8.98 15.85 -3.63
CA TYR A 177 -9.60 14.72 -4.32
C TYR A 177 -11.11 14.92 -4.39
N ALA A 178 -11.74 14.44 -5.46
CA ALA A 178 -13.19 14.56 -5.62
C ALA A 178 -13.83 13.34 -6.27
N HIS A 179 -15.03 13.01 -5.79
CA HIS A 179 -15.93 12.09 -6.47
C HIS A 179 -16.51 12.75 -7.73
N VAL A 180 -16.52 12.03 -8.84
CA VAL A 180 -17.07 12.50 -10.11
C VAL A 180 -18.52 12.04 -10.27
N SER A 181 -19.45 12.98 -10.41
CA SER A 181 -20.85 12.65 -10.73
C SER A 181 -20.97 11.87 -12.04
N ARG A 182 -21.86 10.87 -12.10
CA ARG A 182 -22.20 10.15 -13.34
C ARG A 182 -22.73 11.05 -14.47
N ARG A 183 -23.17 12.27 -14.14
CA ARG A 183 -23.60 13.28 -15.12
C ARG A 183 -22.45 14.08 -15.72
N ALA A 184 -21.25 13.97 -15.14
CA ALA A 184 -20.07 14.70 -15.58
C ALA A 184 -19.68 14.32 -17.01
N ARG A 185 -19.06 15.28 -17.69
CA ARG A 185 -18.40 15.10 -18.98
C ARG A 185 -16.90 15.27 -18.80
N VAL A 186 -16.16 14.35 -19.40
CA VAL A 186 -14.70 14.35 -19.41
C VAL A 186 -14.23 14.81 -20.78
N TYR A 187 -13.20 15.66 -20.80
CA TYR A 187 -12.58 16.20 -22.00
C TYR A 187 -11.06 15.99 -21.93
N GLU A 188 -10.42 15.59 -23.03
CA GLU A 188 -8.95 15.41 -23.09
C GLU A 188 -8.24 16.76 -23.14
N SER A 189 -8.90 17.81 -23.62
CA SER A 189 -8.30 19.14 -23.76
C SER A 189 -9.31 20.26 -23.65
N LEU A 190 -8.82 21.47 -23.34
CA LEU A 190 -9.64 22.68 -23.37
C LEU A 190 -10.21 23.00 -24.76
N ALA A 191 -9.55 22.56 -25.83
CA ALA A 191 -10.04 22.74 -27.19
C ALA A 191 -11.21 21.79 -27.53
N GLU A 192 -11.22 20.58 -26.97
CA GLU A 192 -12.32 19.63 -27.11
C GLU A 192 -13.62 20.18 -26.52
N ILE A 193 -13.55 20.92 -25.40
CA ILE A 193 -14.73 21.53 -24.75
C ILE A 193 -15.55 22.38 -25.73
N ARG A 194 -14.89 23.08 -26.67
CA ARG A 194 -15.57 23.88 -27.71
C ARG A 194 -16.10 23.00 -28.85
N ARG A 195 -15.27 22.09 -29.35
CA ARG A 195 -15.56 21.27 -30.54
C ARG A 195 -16.60 20.18 -30.28
N ARG A 196 -16.62 19.63 -29.07
CA ARG A 196 -17.51 18.54 -28.63
C ARG A 196 -18.05 18.83 -27.23
N PRO A 197 -19.00 19.77 -27.07
CA PRO A 197 -19.50 20.18 -25.75
C PRO A 197 -20.13 19.04 -24.96
N ARG A 198 -20.58 17.97 -25.62
CA ARG A 198 -21.15 16.78 -24.98
C ARG A 198 -20.12 15.86 -24.30
N GLY A 199 -18.82 15.99 -24.61
CA GLY A 199 -17.70 15.24 -24.02
C GLY A 199 -17.89 13.71 -23.96
N ARG A 200 -17.02 13.03 -23.21
CA ARG A 200 -17.19 11.60 -22.87
C ARG A 200 -17.95 11.47 -21.55
N ARG A 201 -18.80 10.44 -21.44
CA ARG A 201 -19.49 10.10 -20.19
C ARG A 201 -18.53 9.36 -19.26
N VAL A 202 -18.66 9.62 -17.97
CA VAL A 202 -18.00 8.83 -16.94
C VAL A 202 -18.70 7.46 -16.84
N LYS A 203 -17.92 6.38 -16.90
CA LYS A 203 -18.39 5.02 -16.63
C LYS A 203 -17.94 4.61 -15.24
N GLY A 204 -18.82 3.93 -14.49
CA GLY A 204 -18.49 3.46 -13.13
C GLY A 204 -18.51 4.55 -12.06
N SER A 205 -17.84 4.27 -10.95
CA SER A 205 -17.52 5.24 -9.88
C SER A 205 -16.10 5.74 -10.10
N VAL A 206 -15.89 7.06 -10.18
CA VAL A 206 -14.57 7.63 -10.47
C VAL A 206 -14.25 8.71 -9.46
N THR A 207 -13.03 8.62 -8.93
CA THR A 207 -12.42 9.67 -8.12
C THR A 207 -11.24 10.26 -8.88
N VAL A 208 -11.06 11.57 -8.77
CA VAL A 208 -9.97 12.31 -9.42
C VAL A 208 -9.21 13.16 -8.42
N LYS A 209 -7.92 13.40 -8.68
CA LYS A 209 -7.08 14.36 -7.98
C LYS A 209 -6.98 15.65 -8.80
N LEU A 210 -7.16 16.79 -8.14
CA LEU A 210 -7.01 18.11 -8.74
C LEU A 210 -5.53 18.45 -8.94
N VAL A 211 -5.17 18.83 -10.17
CA VAL A 211 -3.85 19.41 -10.49
C VAL A 211 -3.92 20.92 -10.60
N SER A 212 -4.93 21.45 -11.29
CA SER A 212 -5.13 22.91 -11.44
C SER A 212 -6.56 23.24 -11.83
N GLU A 213 -7.00 24.45 -11.51
CA GLU A 213 -8.28 24.98 -11.96
C GLU A 213 -8.13 25.86 -13.19
N VAL A 214 -9.05 25.73 -14.14
CA VAL A 214 -9.09 26.50 -15.37
C VAL A 214 -10.48 27.11 -15.58
N ARG A 215 -10.52 28.43 -15.77
CA ARG A 215 -11.76 29.15 -16.11
C ARG A 215 -11.93 29.27 -17.61
N ARG A 216 -13.14 28.97 -18.10
CA ARG A 216 -13.54 29.18 -19.50
C ARG A 216 -14.94 29.78 -19.54
N GLY A 217 -15.00 31.09 -19.81
CA GLY A 217 -16.24 31.86 -19.69
C GLY A 217 -16.78 31.80 -18.26
N ARG A 218 -18.04 31.41 -18.09
CA ARG A 218 -18.68 31.24 -16.77
C ARG A 218 -18.44 29.87 -16.13
N ARG A 219 -17.75 28.95 -16.81
CA ARG A 219 -17.52 27.57 -16.35
C ARG A 219 -16.13 27.42 -15.75
N HIS A 220 -16.05 26.60 -14.71
CA HIS A 220 -14.84 26.25 -13.99
C HIS A 220 -14.54 24.78 -14.24
N PHE A 221 -13.31 24.47 -14.64
CA PHE A 221 -12.88 23.11 -14.89
C PHE A 221 -11.72 22.76 -13.99
N TRP A 222 -11.73 21.55 -13.46
CA TRP A 222 -10.54 20.94 -12.88
C TRP A 222 -9.77 20.22 -13.98
N ARG A 223 -8.47 20.48 -14.04
CA ARG A 223 -7.52 19.59 -14.69
C ARG A 223 -7.13 18.51 -13.69
N THR A 224 -7.33 17.25 -14.06
CA THR A 224 -7.10 16.09 -13.19
C THR A 224 -5.68 15.53 -13.37
N SER A 225 -5.26 14.64 -12.47
CA SER A 225 -3.93 14.00 -12.50
C SER A 225 -3.65 13.19 -13.77
N ASP A 226 -4.69 12.64 -14.41
CA ASP A 226 -4.63 11.98 -15.72
C ASP A 226 -4.69 12.95 -16.90
N GLY A 227 -4.53 14.26 -16.65
CA GLY A 227 -4.47 15.31 -17.68
C GLY A 227 -5.81 15.75 -18.24
N LYS A 228 -6.92 15.12 -17.83
CA LYS A 228 -8.26 15.40 -18.34
C LYS A 228 -8.90 16.62 -17.68
N TYR A 229 -10.00 17.09 -18.26
CA TYR A 229 -10.77 18.22 -17.77
C TYR A 229 -12.19 17.82 -17.43
N ILE A 230 -12.65 18.21 -16.24
CA ILE A 230 -14.02 17.97 -15.77
C ILE A 230 -14.58 19.28 -15.20
N ASP A 231 -15.83 19.58 -15.52
CA ASP A 231 -16.51 20.77 -14.99
C ASP A 231 -16.73 20.62 -13.47
N ALA A 232 -16.21 21.59 -12.71
CA ALA A 232 -16.13 21.55 -11.25
C ALA A 232 -17.50 21.37 -10.57
N ARG A 233 -18.59 21.80 -11.22
CA ARG A 233 -19.96 21.61 -10.71
C ARG A 233 -20.38 20.14 -10.56
N PHE A 234 -19.68 19.22 -11.22
CA PHE A 234 -19.95 17.78 -11.15
C PHE A 234 -18.95 17.04 -10.25
N LEU A 235 -18.06 17.77 -9.61
CA LEU A 235 -17.07 17.25 -8.68
C LEU A 235 -17.55 17.54 -7.27
N ARG A 236 -17.53 16.51 -6.42
CA ARG A 236 -17.75 16.65 -4.99
C ARG A 236 -16.42 16.38 -4.29
N PRO A 237 -15.71 17.42 -3.83
CA PRO A 237 -14.48 17.24 -3.08
C PRO A 237 -14.72 16.37 -1.84
N TYR A 238 -13.74 15.53 -1.53
CA TYR A 238 -13.70 14.78 -0.28
C TYR A 238 -13.16 15.65 0.84
N THR A 239 -13.60 15.36 2.06
CA THR A 239 -13.02 15.88 3.30
C THR A 239 -12.28 14.72 3.96
N PRO A 240 -10.95 14.62 3.83
CA PRO A 240 -10.20 13.54 4.44
C PRO A 240 -10.36 13.53 5.97
N SER A 241 -10.41 12.35 6.56
CA SER A 241 -10.48 12.22 8.02
C SER A 241 -9.22 12.77 8.69
N ALA A 242 -9.41 13.57 9.74
CA ALA A 242 -8.33 14.04 10.61
C ALA A 242 -8.02 13.06 11.76
N PHE A 243 -8.72 11.91 11.81
CA PHE A 243 -8.44 10.85 12.78
C PHE A 243 -6.96 10.46 12.72
N GLY A 244 -6.42 10.10 13.89
CA GLY A 244 -5.08 9.57 14.02
C GLY A 244 -5.05 8.62 15.21
N GLY A 245 -4.24 7.59 15.07
CA GLY A 245 -3.99 6.60 16.11
C GLY A 245 -3.16 7.12 17.27
N LEU A 246 -2.78 6.18 18.12
CA LEU A 246 -1.89 6.36 19.25
C LEU A 246 -0.46 6.11 18.79
N ASP A 247 0.40 7.12 18.92
CA ASP A 247 1.83 6.95 18.71
C ASP A 247 2.51 6.31 19.93
N ARG A 248 3.82 6.05 19.83
CA ARG A 248 4.61 5.45 20.91
C ARG A 248 4.44 6.20 22.24
N VAL A 249 4.51 7.53 22.21
CA VAL A 249 4.44 8.35 23.43
C VAL A 249 3.07 8.21 24.08
N ALA A 250 2.01 8.25 23.27
CA ALA A 250 0.65 8.03 23.76
C ALA A 250 0.45 6.62 24.31
N LEU A 251 0.99 5.59 23.64
CA LEU A 251 0.90 4.20 24.10
C LEU A 251 1.66 3.96 25.41
N GLU A 252 2.86 4.52 25.55
CA GLU A 252 3.68 4.40 26.77
C GLU A 252 3.05 5.11 27.98
N ALA A 253 2.22 6.13 27.74
CA ALA A 253 1.48 6.84 28.78
C ALA A 253 0.19 6.12 29.23
N LEU A 254 -0.24 5.08 28.51
CA LEU A 254 -1.47 4.36 28.77
C LEU A 254 -1.23 3.04 29.52
N PRO A 255 -2.22 2.56 30.29
CA PRO A 255 -2.14 1.25 30.91
C PRO A 255 -2.18 0.12 29.85
N PRO A 256 -1.86 -1.14 30.22
CA PRO A 256 -1.74 -2.23 29.26
C PRO A 256 -3.03 -2.58 28.50
N LEU A 257 -4.20 -2.36 29.12
CA LEU A 257 -5.50 -2.66 28.52
C LEU A 257 -6.16 -1.37 28.06
N VAL A 258 -6.22 -1.19 26.74
CA VAL A 258 -6.77 0.01 26.08
C VAL A 258 -7.78 -0.40 25.03
N ALA A 259 -8.79 0.45 24.82
CA ALA A 259 -9.72 0.32 23.72
C ALA A 259 -10.16 1.68 23.17
N TRP A 260 -10.69 1.69 21.96
CA TRP A 260 -11.54 2.78 21.48
C TRP A 260 -13.01 2.46 21.77
N ALA A 261 -13.72 3.34 22.46
CA ALA A 261 -15.15 3.23 22.69
C ALA A 261 -15.93 3.67 21.44
N GLN A 262 -16.51 2.71 20.74
CA GLN A 262 -17.36 2.92 19.57
C GLN A 262 -18.25 1.70 19.35
N SER A 263 -19.54 1.92 19.15
CA SER A 263 -20.47 0.83 18.82
C SER A 263 -20.19 0.27 17.43
N ARG A 264 -20.23 -1.06 17.28
CA ARG A 264 -20.21 -1.71 15.97
C ARG A 264 -21.53 -1.60 15.22
N ALA A 265 -22.64 -1.51 15.95
CA ALA A 265 -23.99 -1.42 15.38
C ALA A 265 -24.35 0.02 15.03
N THR A 266 -23.97 0.98 15.88
CA THR A 266 -24.25 2.40 15.69
C THR A 266 -22.97 3.25 15.85
N PRO A 267 -21.99 3.16 14.93
CA PRO A 267 -20.63 3.72 15.10
C PRO A 267 -20.51 5.23 15.22
N ARG A 268 -21.63 5.95 15.05
CA ARG A 268 -21.73 7.41 15.14
C ARG A 268 -22.41 7.89 16.43
N GLU A 269 -23.10 7.00 17.13
CA GLU A 269 -23.79 7.34 18.37
C GLU A 269 -22.83 7.30 19.56
N PRO A 270 -23.00 8.16 20.58
CA PRO A 270 -22.24 8.08 21.81
C PRO A 270 -22.36 6.69 22.46
N VAL A 271 -21.26 6.24 23.07
CA VAL A 271 -21.23 4.98 23.84
C VAL A 271 -21.64 5.26 25.27
N GLU A 272 -22.67 4.58 25.75
CA GLU A 272 -23.17 4.72 27.13
C GLU A 272 -22.23 4.06 28.14
N VAL A 273 -22.04 4.74 29.26
CA VAL A 273 -21.31 4.25 30.45
C VAL A 273 -22.34 3.95 31.53
N ARG A 274 -22.29 2.74 32.08
CA ARG A 274 -23.27 2.20 33.04
C ARG A 274 -22.68 2.12 34.45
N ALA A 275 -23.53 2.31 35.47
CA ALA A 275 -23.14 2.24 36.87
C ALA A 275 -22.63 0.84 37.28
N ALA A 276 -23.20 -0.20 36.68
CA ALA A 276 -22.87 -1.60 36.92
C ALA A 276 -22.93 -2.41 35.62
N PRO A 277 -22.35 -3.63 35.57
CA PRO A 277 -22.53 -4.53 34.43
C PRO A 277 -24.01 -4.84 34.19
N GLY A 278 -24.53 -4.43 33.04
CA GLY A 278 -25.89 -4.76 32.60
C GLY A 278 -26.57 -3.63 31.84
N ALA A 279 -27.27 -3.96 30.76
CA ALA A 279 -27.92 -2.96 29.89
C ALA A 279 -29.07 -2.21 30.59
N ALA A 280 -29.65 -2.81 31.64
CA ALA A 280 -30.67 -2.19 32.49
C ALA A 280 -30.10 -1.32 33.61
N SER A 281 -28.78 -1.29 33.79
CA SER A 281 -28.12 -0.43 34.79
C SER A 281 -28.26 1.05 34.41
N GLU A 282 -28.26 1.93 35.40
CA GLU A 282 -28.29 3.38 35.22
C GLU A 282 -27.14 3.84 34.31
N THR A 283 -27.45 4.72 33.35
CA THR A 283 -26.43 5.40 32.54
C THR A 283 -25.83 6.54 33.35
N VAL A 284 -24.55 6.42 33.71
CA VAL A 284 -23.81 7.43 34.49
C VAL A 284 -23.02 8.41 33.61
N GLY A 285 -22.93 8.15 32.31
CA GLY A 285 -22.23 9.00 31.37
C GLY A 285 -22.28 8.49 29.94
N VAL A 286 -21.69 9.26 29.02
CA VAL A 286 -21.52 8.89 27.61
C VAL A 286 -20.12 9.26 27.13
N LEU A 287 -19.61 8.48 26.18
CA LEU A 287 -18.34 8.72 25.50
C LEU A 287 -18.60 9.02 24.03
N ALA A 288 -17.89 10.01 23.48
CA ALA A 288 -17.94 10.25 22.05
C ALA A 288 -17.36 9.02 21.30
N PRO A 289 -17.84 8.71 20.08
CA PRO A 289 -17.27 7.62 19.27
C PRO A 289 -15.76 7.76 19.11
N ARG A 290 -15.04 6.64 19.22
CA ARG A 290 -13.59 6.53 19.12
C ARG A 290 -12.84 7.23 20.27
N THR A 291 -13.48 7.41 21.42
CA THR A 291 -12.78 7.85 22.64
C THR A 291 -11.85 6.74 23.13
N VAL A 292 -10.60 7.06 23.42
CA VAL A 292 -9.64 6.11 23.98
C VAL A 292 -9.93 5.92 25.46
N VAL A 293 -10.09 4.67 25.89
CA VAL A 293 -10.41 4.30 27.28
C VAL A 293 -9.44 3.26 27.82
N ALA A 294 -9.09 3.40 29.09
CA ALA A 294 -8.35 2.40 29.86
C ALA A 294 -9.33 1.38 30.46
N LEU A 295 -9.01 0.10 30.37
CA LEU A 295 -9.83 -0.98 30.94
C LEU A 295 -9.15 -1.52 32.19
N GLN A 296 -9.88 -1.60 33.30
CA GLN A 296 -9.37 -2.13 34.57
C GLN A 296 -9.61 -3.64 34.69
N GLU A 297 -10.84 -4.06 34.46
CA GLU A 297 -11.28 -5.46 34.58
C GLU A 297 -12.50 -5.73 33.69
N PHE A 298 -12.87 -7.00 33.60
CA PHE A 298 -14.09 -7.44 32.91
C PHE A 298 -15.07 -8.02 33.92
N SER A 299 -16.37 -7.97 33.61
CA SER A 299 -17.40 -8.70 34.37
C SER A 299 -17.16 -10.20 34.28
N GLY A 300 -17.76 -10.98 35.19
CA GLY A 300 -17.56 -12.44 35.23
C GLY A 300 -17.98 -13.17 33.95
N ASP A 301 -18.91 -12.61 33.18
CA ASP A 301 -19.36 -13.09 31.86
C ASP A 301 -18.55 -12.51 30.68
N GLY A 302 -17.62 -11.59 30.95
CA GLY A 302 -16.79 -10.91 29.94
C GLY A 302 -17.55 -9.93 29.03
N GLN A 303 -18.83 -9.66 29.28
CA GLN A 303 -19.65 -8.79 28.40
C GLN A 303 -19.45 -7.30 28.69
N TRP A 304 -18.93 -6.96 29.87
CA TRP A 304 -18.72 -5.58 30.31
C TRP A 304 -17.26 -5.37 30.69
N ALA A 305 -16.72 -4.20 30.34
CA ALA A 305 -15.40 -3.76 30.77
C ALA A 305 -15.55 -2.57 31.72
N ARG A 306 -14.83 -2.60 32.83
CA ARG A 306 -14.80 -1.52 33.81
C ARG A 306 -13.75 -0.49 33.42
N LEU A 307 -14.15 0.78 33.37
CA LEU A 307 -13.26 1.91 33.13
C LEU A 307 -12.74 2.49 34.45
N ALA A 308 -13.64 2.61 35.43
CA ALA A 308 -13.42 3.15 36.77
C ALA A 308 -14.48 2.60 37.74
N PRO A 309 -14.39 2.86 39.06
CA PRO A 309 -15.48 2.52 39.98
C PRO A 309 -16.83 3.06 39.46
N GLU A 310 -17.84 2.20 39.43
CA GLU A 310 -19.19 2.51 38.93
C GLU A 310 -19.24 3.01 37.47
N GLN A 311 -18.26 2.63 36.65
CA GLN A 311 -18.22 2.99 35.23
C GLN A 311 -17.89 1.78 34.37
N TRP A 312 -18.91 1.28 33.67
CA TRP A 312 -18.85 0.08 32.85
C TRP A 312 -19.30 0.36 31.42
N VAL A 313 -18.65 -0.26 30.45
CA VAL A 313 -19.02 -0.18 29.03
C VAL A 313 -19.17 -1.59 28.49
N ALA A 314 -20.21 -1.82 27.68
CA ALA A 314 -20.40 -3.09 26.99
C ALA A 314 -19.24 -3.36 26.01
N VAL A 315 -18.67 -4.56 26.05
CA VAL A 315 -17.50 -4.93 25.24
C VAL A 315 -17.78 -4.87 23.73
N GLU A 316 -19.02 -5.10 23.32
CA GLU A 316 -19.46 -4.95 21.92
C GLU A 316 -19.34 -3.51 21.39
N ASN A 317 -19.27 -2.53 22.29
CA ASN A 317 -19.06 -1.11 21.99
C ASN A 317 -17.60 -0.68 22.17
N LEU A 318 -16.66 -1.64 22.17
CA LEU A 318 -15.22 -1.39 22.28
C LEU A 318 -14.45 -2.02 21.12
N HIS A 319 -13.53 -1.28 20.53
CA HIS A 319 -12.45 -1.81 19.69
C HIS A 319 -11.21 -1.94 20.55
N ARG A 320 -10.92 -3.15 21.02
CA ARG A 320 -9.86 -3.42 21.99
C ARG A 320 -8.51 -3.54 21.32
N LEU A 321 -7.51 -2.89 21.89
CA LEU A 321 -6.12 -3.13 21.58
C LEU A 321 -5.71 -4.43 22.26
N ARG A 322 -5.85 -5.54 21.55
CA ARG A 322 -5.43 -6.85 22.03
C ARG A 322 -3.94 -7.01 21.75
N ALA A 323 -3.15 -7.08 22.82
CA ALA A 323 -1.75 -7.46 22.71
C ALA A 323 -1.67 -8.82 22.03
N ALA A 324 -0.88 -8.89 20.97
CA ALA A 324 -0.77 -10.08 20.17
C ALA A 324 0.58 -10.74 20.46
N PRO A 325 0.64 -12.08 20.60
CA PRO A 325 1.91 -12.75 20.84
C PRO A 325 2.86 -12.44 19.69
N ALA A 326 4.14 -12.33 20.04
CA ALA A 326 5.23 -12.13 19.10
C ALA A 326 5.17 -13.21 18.00
N LEU A 327 5.45 -12.83 16.75
CA LEU A 327 5.65 -13.81 15.69
C LEU A 327 6.85 -14.71 16.01
N PRO A 328 6.83 -15.99 15.58
CA PRO A 328 8.02 -16.83 15.70
C PRO A 328 9.18 -16.20 14.93
N ASP A 329 10.39 -16.41 15.43
CA ASP A 329 11.64 -16.01 14.80
C ASP A 329 11.73 -14.50 14.50
N LEU A 330 11.14 -13.65 15.36
CA LEU A 330 11.38 -12.21 15.32
C LEU A 330 12.83 -11.90 15.66
N LEU A 331 13.51 -11.22 14.74
CA LEU A 331 14.79 -10.62 15.06
C LEU A 331 14.59 -9.54 16.14
N PRO A 332 15.62 -9.27 16.97
CA PRO A 332 15.58 -8.14 17.88
C PRO A 332 15.22 -6.86 17.12
N GLU A 333 14.21 -6.14 17.60
CA GLU A 333 13.71 -4.88 17.01
C GLU A 333 13.09 -4.98 15.61
N GLU A 334 12.80 -6.19 15.10
CA GLU A 334 12.12 -6.34 13.82
C GLU A 334 10.77 -5.60 13.83
N ARG A 335 10.52 -4.84 12.75
CA ARG A 335 9.29 -4.05 12.55
C ARG A 335 8.21 -4.90 11.89
N TRP A 336 7.08 -5.08 12.57
CA TRP A 336 5.95 -5.83 12.04
C TRP A 336 4.60 -5.24 12.47
N LEU A 337 3.55 -5.63 11.75
CA LEU A 337 2.18 -5.16 11.92
C LEU A 337 1.28 -6.32 12.34
N ASP A 338 0.39 -6.09 13.30
CA ASP A 338 -0.70 -6.99 13.68
C ASP A 338 -2.04 -6.32 13.37
N VAL A 339 -2.90 -7.01 12.64
CA VAL A 339 -4.22 -6.53 12.24
C VAL A 339 -5.27 -7.49 12.77
N ASP A 340 -6.07 -7.02 13.74
CA ASP A 340 -7.22 -7.73 14.28
C ASP A 340 -8.48 -7.29 13.53
N LEU A 341 -9.00 -8.15 12.65
CA LEU A 341 -10.21 -7.89 11.87
C LEU A 341 -11.48 -7.91 12.73
N THR A 342 -11.47 -8.56 13.91
CA THR A 342 -12.61 -8.57 14.83
C THR A 342 -12.70 -7.26 15.62
N GLU A 343 -11.54 -6.76 16.05
CA GLU A 343 -11.45 -5.48 16.75
C GLU A 343 -11.31 -4.30 15.78
N GLN A 344 -11.06 -4.51 14.48
CA GLN A 344 -10.75 -3.44 13.52
C GLN A 344 -9.61 -2.53 14.01
N VAL A 345 -8.60 -3.13 14.62
CA VAL A 345 -7.42 -2.45 15.17
C VAL A 345 -6.17 -2.97 14.49
N LEU A 346 -5.27 -2.06 14.14
CA LEU A 346 -3.90 -2.36 13.74
C LEU A 346 -2.95 -1.90 14.85
N VAL A 347 -1.98 -2.74 15.18
CA VAL A 347 -0.87 -2.40 16.07
C VAL A 347 0.46 -2.64 15.33
N ALA A 348 1.34 -1.65 15.36
CA ALA A 348 2.71 -1.75 14.86
C ALA A 348 3.66 -2.04 16.02
N TYR A 349 4.62 -2.93 15.80
CA TYR A 349 5.55 -3.40 16.82
C TYR A 349 7.01 -3.29 16.39
N GLU A 350 7.88 -2.99 17.34
CA GLU A 350 9.33 -3.22 17.25
C GLU A 350 9.70 -4.34 18.24
N GLY A 351 10.06 -5.50 17.71
CA GLY A 351 10.14 -6.73 18.51
C GLY A 351 8.79 -7.03 19.16
N VAL A 352 8.72 -6.95 20.49
CA VAL A 352 7.47 -7.17 21.26
C VAL A 352 6.80 -5.89 21.74
N LYS A 353 7.42 -4.73 21.50
CA LYS A 353 6.92 -3.44 22.02
C LYS A 353 5.98 -2.80 21.00
N PRO A 354 4.73 -2.47 21.37
CA PRO A 354 3.85 -1.70 20.49
C PRO A 354 4.37 -0.26 20.36
N VAL A 355 4.43 0.26 19.14
CA VAL A 355 4.99 1.58 18.82
C VAL A 355 4.00 2.49 18.11
N TYR A 356 2.90 1.93 17.61
CA TYR A 356 1.78 2.64 17.02
C TYR A 356 0.53 1.77 17.09
N ALA A 357 -0.64 2.37 17.27
CA ALA A 357 -1.90 1.65 17.15
C ALA A 357 -3.01 2.54 16.60
N THR A 358 -3.86 1.99 15.74
CA THR A 358 -4.96 2.75 15.14
C THR A 358 -6.16 1.87 14.82
N LEU A 359 -7.31 2.52 14.61
CA LEU A 359 -8.48 1.89 14.00
C LEU A 359 -8.28 1.78 12.49
N ILE A 360 -8.77 0.68 11.92
CA ILE A 360 -8.76 0.43 10.48
C ILE A 360 -10.18 0.32 9.92
N SER A 361 -10.29 0.21 8.60
CA SER A 361 -11.47 -0.35 7.95
C SER A 361 -11.06 -1.45 6.97
N SER A 362 -11.36 -2.70 7.29
CA SER A 362 -11.03 -3.86 6.46
C SER A 362 -12.07 -4.13 5.36
N GLY A 363 -11.90 -5.26 4.66
CA GLY A 363 -12.85 -5.81 3.71
C GLY A 363 -14.22 -6.09 4.34
N LYS A 364 -15.29 -5.64 3.67
CA LYS A 364 -16.68 -5.94 4.04
C LYS A 364 -17.06 -7.39 3.68
N PRO A 365 -18.18 -7.94 4.18
CA PRO A 365 -18.65 -9.27 3.77
C PRO A 365 -18.72 -9.40 2.24
N LEU A 366 -18.32 -10.57 1.72
CA LEU A 366 -18.12 -10.90 0.29
C LEU A 366 -16.89 -10.25 -0.37
N HIS A 367 -16.10 -9.49 0.40
CA HIS A 367 -14.85 -8.88 -0.01
C HIS A 367 -13.84 -8.91 1.14
N GLU A 368 -13.75 -10.06 1.80
CA GLU A 368 -12.97 -10.25 3.01
C GLU A 368 -11.48 -9.93 2.80
N THR A 369 -10.86 -9.32 3.80
CA THR A 369 -9.40 -9.20 3.85
C THR A 369 -8.82 -10.58 4.17
N PRO A 370 -7.83 -11.08 3.41
CA PRO A 370 -7.24 -12.39 3.64
C PRO A 370 -6.50 -12.42 4.99
N THR A 371 -6.70 -13.50 5.74
CA THR A 371 -5.97 -13.77 6.99
C THR A 371 -4.68 -14.53 6.71
N GLY A 372 -3.68 -14.36 7.58
CA GLY A 372 -2.37 -15.00 7.45
C GLY A 372 -1.23 -14.08 7.86
N ILE A 373 0.01 -14.54 7.64
CA ILE A 373 1.22 -13.76 7.84
C ILE A 373 1.83 -13.48 6.46
N PHE A 374 2.03 -12.22 6.14
CA PHE A 374 2.56 -11.74 4.87
C PHE A 374 3.75 -10.80 5.08
N ARG A 375 4.35 -10.34 3.99
CA ARG A 375 5.34 -9.26 3.99
C ARG A 375 4.92 -8.16 3.03
N ILE A 376 5.15 -6.91 3.41
CA ILE A 376 4.96 -5.78 2.51
C ILE A 376 6.00 -5.89 1.38
N TRP A 377 5.57 -6.25 0.17
CA TRP A 377 6.48 -6.51 -0.95
C TRP A 377 6.66 -5.30 -1.86
N LEU A 378 5.72 -4.35 -1.83
CA LEU A 378 5.80 -3.11 -2.60
C LEU A 378 5.20 -1.96 -1.81
N LYS A 379 5.91 -0.84 -1.80
CA LYS A 379 5.40 0.44 -1.32
C LYS A 379 5.37 1.44 -2.46
N SER A 380 4.23 2.09 -2.65
CA SER A 380 4.06 3.18 -3.60
C SER A 380 3.59 4.45 -2.90
N SER A 381 4.25 5.56 -3.21
CA SER A 381 3.91 6.89 -2.72
C SER A 381 2.50 7.30 -3.15
N GLU A 382 2.12 7.02 -4.39
CA GLU A 382 0.76 7.17 -4.94
C GLU A 382 0.47 6.01 -5.90
N ALA A 383 -0.71 5.39 -5.81
CA ALA A 383 -1.14 4.33 -6.72
C ALA A 383 -2.59 4.58 -7.17
N ASP A 384 -2.88 4.35 -8.45
CA ASP A 384 -4.27 4.27 -8.91
C ASP A 384 -4.84 2.91 -8.51
N MET A 385 -6.07 2.91 -7.99
CA MET A 385 -6.77 1.68 -7.61
C MET A 385 -8.00 1.49 -8.48
N THR A 386 -8.12 0.33 -9.12
CA THR A 386 -9.27 -0.02 -9.93
C THR A 386 -9.87 -1.34 -9.51
N GLY A 387 -11.17 -1.53 -9.76
CA GLY A 387 -11.84 -2.79 -9.46
C GLY A 387 -13.26 -2.83 -10.00
N ALA A 388 -13.95 -3.93 -9.69
CA ALA A 388 -15.33 -4.15 -10.10
C ALA A 388 -16.18 -4.75 -8.97
N GLU A 389 -17.45 -4.35 -8.92
CA GLU A 389 -18.48 -4.93 -8.06
C GLU A 389 -19.70 -5.24 -8.94
N GLY A 390 -19.90 -6.53 -9.22
CA GLY A 390 -20.85 -6.98 -10.25
C GLY A 390 -20.57 -6.35 -11.61
N ARG A 391 -21.54 -5.60 -12.15
CA ARG A 391 -21.39 -4.89 -13.44
C ARG A 391 -20.79 -3.48 -13.31
N SER A 392 -20.55 -2.99 -12.09
CA SER A 392 -20.05 -1.63 -11.85
C SER A 392 -18.54 -1.64 -11.63
N ARG A 393 -17.80 -0.87 -12.43
CA ARG A 393 -16.36 -0.64 -12.20
C ARG A 393 -16.14 0.59 -11.32
N TYR A 394 -15.02 0.61 -10.58
CA TYR A 394 -14.56 1.80 -9.87
C TYR A 394 -13.10 2.11 -10.21
N ARG A 395 -12.74 3.39 -10.13
CA ARG A 395 -11.37 3.89 -10.20
C ARG A 395 -11.17 4.98 -9.15
N VAL A 396 -10.17 4.78 -8.30
CA VAL A 396 -9.73 5.74 -7.28
C VAL A 396 -8.35 6.23 -7.67
N ALA A 397 -8.25 7.51 -8.01
CA ALA A 397 -6.99 8.09 -8.46
C ALA A 397 -6.02 8.34 -7.29
N THR A 398 -4.75 8.04 -7.53
CA THR A 398 -3.59 8.54 -6.78
C THR A 398 -3.73 8.38 -5.27
N VAL A 399 -4.04 7.15 -4.84
CA VAL A 399 -4.15 6.75 -3.44
C VAL A 399 -2.78 6.81 -2.79
N PRO A 400 -2.56 7.71 -1.81
CA PRO A 400 -1.25 7.90 -1.24
C PRO A 400 -0.89 6.82 -0.20
N TRP A 401 0.42 6.62 -0.02
CA TRP A 401 0.99 5.75 1.02
C TRP A 401 0.44 4.31 0.95
N THR A 402 0.55 3.69 -0.21
CA THR A 402 0.05 2.33 -0.47
C THR A 402 1.13 1.29 -0.20
N MET A 403 0.82 0.28 0.60
CA MET A 403 1.72 -0.78 1.06
C MET A 403 1.10 -2.15 0.73
N PHE A 404 1.53 -2.77 -0.37
CA PHE A 404 1.01 -4.07 -0.83
C PHE A 404 1.65 -5.22 -0.05
N PHE A 405 0.83 -6.17 0.40
CA PHE A 405 1.31 -7.31 1.18
C PHE A 405 0.92 -8.68 0.61
N GLN A 406 -0.12 -8.76 -0.23
CA GLN A 406 -0.49 -10.01 -0.90
C GLN A 406 -1.20 -9.69 -2.21
N GLY A 407 -0.60 -10.01 -3.37
CA GLY A 407 -1.17 -9.62 -4.66
C GLY A 407 -1.56 -8.14 -4.67
N ASN A 408 -2.86 -7.86 -4.89
CA ASN A 408 -3.40 -6.50 -4.91
C ASN A 408 -4.03 -6.05 -3.58
N PHE A 409 -3.90 -6.84 -2.50
CA PHE A 409 -4.26 -6.42 -1.15
C PHE A 409 -3.17 -5.52 -0.56
N ALA A 410 -3.59 -4.37 -0.06
CA ALA A 410 -2.71 -3.36 0.49
C ALA A 410 -3.27 -2.71 1.75
N LEU A 411 -2.38 -2.16 2.56
CA LEU A 411 -2.72 -1.08 3.49
C LEU A 411 -2.56 0.24 2.74
N HIS A 412 -3.53 1.14 2.83
CA HIS A 412 -3.44 2.41 2.14
C HIS A 412 -4.33 3.49 2.76
N THR A 413 -4.07 4.73 2.36
CA THR A 413 -4.93 5.86 2.72
C THR A 413 -6.33 5.70 2.14
N ALA A 414 -7.36 5.90 2.96
CA ALA A 414 -8.72 6.12 2.47
C ALA A 414 -9.16 7.56 2.76
N TYR A 415 -8.88 8.47 1.83
CA TYR A 415 -9.25 9.88 1.95
C TYR A 415 -10.74 10.16 1.73
N TRP A 416 -11.51 9.15 1.34
CA TRP A 416 -12.92 9.27 0.91
C TRP A 416 -13.94 8.96 2.01
N HIS A 417 -13.52 8.51 3.20
CA HIS A 417 -14.42 8.23 4.32
C HIS A 417 -13.77 8.41 5.69
N ASP A 418 -14.60 8.43 6.74
CA ASP A 418 -14.22 8.47 8.16
C ASP A 418 -14.97 7.38 8.94
N ARG A 419 -14.81 6.12 8.53
CA ARG A 419 -15.53 4.93 9.05
C ARG A 419 -14.59 3.96 9.75
N TRP A 420 -13.62 4.49 10.49
CA TRP A 420 -12.64 3.68 11.22
C TRP A 420 -13.34 2.88 12.31
N GLY A 421 -12.99 1.60 12.45
CA GLY A 421 -13.71 0.64 13.28
C GLY A 421 -14.78 -0.16 12.51
N GLU A 422 -15.10 0.20 11.26
CA GLU A 422 -16.10 -0.48 10.44
C GLU A 422 -15.44 -1.17 9.23
N PRO A 423 -15.79 -2.42 8.88
CA PRO A 423 -15.40 -3.05 7.61
C PRO A 423 -16.15 -2.41 6.44
N VAL A 424 -15.42 -1.83 5.48
CA VAL A 424 -16.02 -1.05 4.37
C VAL A 424 -15.34 -1.23 3.01
N SER A 425 -14.14 -1.77 2.98
CA SER A 425 -13.34 -1.86 1.76
C SER A 425 -13.74 -3.09 0.92
N HIS A 426 -13.13 -3.23 -0.25
CA HIS A 426 -13.22 -4.42 -1.10
C HIS A 426 -12.05 -5.39 -0.88
N GLY A 427 -11.45 -5.38 0.33
CA GLY A 427 -10.40 -6.33 0.72
C GLY A 427 -9.17 -5.65 1.33
N CYS A 428 -8.79 -4.47 0.82
CA CYS A 428 -7.68 -3.70 1.38
C CYS A 428 -7.93 -3.25 2.83
N ILE A 429 -6.86 -2.91 3.53
CA ILE A 429 -6.93 -2.33 4.87
C ILE A 429 -6.85 -0.82 4.73
N ASN A 430 -7.98 -0.14 4.88
CA ASN A 430 -8.04 1.31 4.81
C ASN A 430 -7.52 1.92 6.12
N LEU A 431 -6.69 2.95 5.97
CA LEU A 431 -6.12 3.74 7.04
C LEU A 431 -6.48 5.22 6.86
N SER A 432 -6.54 5.95 7.98
CA SER A 432 -6.64 7.41 7.90
C SER A 432 -5.39 7.99 7.23
N PRO A 433 -5.47 9.18 6.60
CA PRO A 433 -4.29 9.78 5.97
C PRO A 433 -3.10 9.95 6.93
N ARG A 434 -3.34 10.27 8.20
CA ARG A 434 -2.27 10.40 9.21
C ARG A 434 -1.63 9.06 9.51
N ASP A 435 -2.45 8.03 9.72
CA ASP A 435 -1.98 6.69 10.08
C ASP A 435 -1.24 6.03 8.91
N ALA A 436 -1.79 6.13 7.69
CA ALA A 436 -1.19 5.58 6.48
C ALA A 436 0.21 6.16 6.26
N ARG A 437 0.37 7.47 6.40
CA ARG A 437 1.66 8.15 6.28
C ARG A 437 2.64 7.72 7.37
N ALA A 438 2.19 7.63 8.62
CA ALA A 438 3.04 7.22 9.74
C ALA A 438 3.57 5.79 9.52
N LEU A 439 2.67 4.85 9.19
CA LEU A 439 3.01 3.45 8.96
C LEU A 439 3.83 3.25 7.67
N TYR A 440 3.55 4.00 6.61
CA TYR A 440 4.35 3.98 5.39
C TYR A 440 5.78 4.48 5.62
N ARG A 441 5.99 5.48 6.47
CA ARG A 441 7.36 5.91 6.81
C ARG A 441 8.09 4.91 7.69
N TRP A 442 7.38 4.30 8.63
CA TRP A 442 7.97 3.43 9.64
C TRP A 442 8.28 2.01 9.13
N SER A 443 7.38 1.44 8.32
CA SER A 443 7.49 0.05 7.85
C SER A 443 8.50 -0.14 6.73
N GLY A 444 9.03 -1.37 6.60
CA GLY A 444 9.81 -1.81 5.45
C GLY A 444 8.92 -2.22 4.26
N PRO A 445 9.45 -2.24 3.02
CA PRO A 445 10.79 -1.83 2.65
C PRO A 445 10.96 -0.32 2.82
N GLU A 446 12.16 0.12 3.18
CA GLU A 446 12.44 1.55 3.29
C GLU A 446 12.34 2.19 1.90
N VAL A 447 11.60 3.30 1.81
CA VAL A 447 11.45 4.09 0.58
C VAL A 447 12.39 5.29 0.70
N PRO A 448 13.52 5.31 -0.04
CA PRO A 448 14.47 6.42 0.05
C PRO A 448 13.85 7.75 -0.37
N LEU A 449 14.39 8.85 0.14
CA LEU A 449 13.97 10.17 -0.31
C LEU A 449 14.15 10.30 -1.83
N GLY A 450 13.16 10.88 -2.49
CA GLY A 450 13.08 11.04 -3.94
C GLY A 450 12.52 9.82 -4.67
N TRP A 451 12.31 8.70 -3.99
CA TRP A 451 11.72 7.51 -4.60
C TRP A 451 10.21 7.56 -4.50
N SER A 452 9.53 7.23 -5.59
CA SER A 452 8.07 7.10 -5.62
C SER A 452 7.59 5.69 -5.31
N MET A 453 8.46 4.69 -5.47
CA MET A 453 8.18 3.28 -5.20
C MET A 453 9.41 2.55 -4.66
N ALA A 454 9.23 1.54 -3.83
CA ALA A 454 10.28 0.61 -3.40
C ALA A 454 9.75 -0.82 -3.27
N TYR A 455 10.51 -1.79 -3.77
CA TYR A 455 10.22 -3.22 -3.64
C TYR A 455 10.95 -3.82 -2.44
N GLY A 456 10.35 -4.83 -1.83
CA GLY A 456 11.02 -5.70 -0.88
C GLY A 456 12.03 -6.59 -1.61
N THR A 457 13.26 -6.66 -1.09
CA THR A 457 14.31 -7.55 -1.60
C THR A 457 14.93 -8.34 -0.46
N ALA A 458 15.84 -9.28 -0.77
CA ALA A 458 16.58 -10.02 0.24
C ALA A 458 17.33 -9.10 1.22
N ASP A 459 17.91 -8.01 0.71
CA ASP A 459 18.67 -7.04 1.52
C ASP A 459 17.77 -5.97 2.18
N PHE A 460 16.62 -5.67 1.57
CA PHE A 460 15.68 -4.64 2.03
C PHE A 460 14.30 -5.25 2.21
N LEU A 461 14.17 -6.07 3.25
CA LEU A 461 12.94 -6.79 3.51
C LEU A 461 11.77 -5.86 3.85
N GLY A 462 10.60 -6.27 3.39
CA GLY A 462 9.32 -5.75 3.84
C GLY A 462 9.05 -6.06 5.31
N SER A 463 8.38 -5.15 6.00
CA SER A 463 7.82 -5.46 7.33
C SER A 463 6.82 -6.61 7.21
N ARG A 464 6.83 -7.51 8.20
CA ARG A 464 5.82 -8.55 8.31
C ARG A 464 4.46 -7.93 8.68
N ILE A 465 3.39 -8.54 8.19
CA ILE A 465 2.03 -8.22 8.60
C ILE A 465 1.28 -9.50 8.92
N ARG A 466 0.75 -9.62 10.14
CA ARG A 466 -0.21 -10.65 10.52
C ARG A 466 -1.62 -10.07 10.44
N VAL A 467 -2.49 -10.71 9.67
CA VAL A 467 -3.92 -10.38 9.59
C VAL A 467 -4.70 -11.53 10.18
N ARG A 468 -5.47 -11.29 11.26
CA ARG A 468 -6.17 -12.32 12.03
C ARG A 468 -7.62 -11.95 12.34
N GLN A 469 -8.43 -12.96 12.66
CA GLN A 469 -9.76 -12.80 13.26
C GLN A 469 -9.73 -13.38 14.67
N GLY A 470 -10.23 -12.63 15.65
CA GLY A 470 -10.22 -13.06 17.04
C GLY A 470 -8.81 -13.25 17.60
N LEU A 471 -8.69 -14.12 18.61
CA LEU A 471 -7.43 -14.51 19.22
C LEU A 471 -6.78 -15.73 18.51
N GLU A 472 -7.44 -16.27 17.48
CA GLU A 472 -6.98 -17.48 16.81
C GLU A 472 -5.57 -17.26 16.20
N PRO A 473 -4.62 -18.17 16.45
CA PRO A 473 -3.39 -18.22 15.67
C PRO A 473 -3.81 -18.51 14.22
N THR A 474 -3.65 -17.55 13.33
CA THR A 474 -3.84 -17.80 11.91
C THR A 474 -2.85 -18.88 11.47
N GLY A 475 -3.37 -19.93 10.81
CA GLY A 475 -2.62 -21.10 10.36
C GLY A 475 -1.44 -20.82 9.44
N GLU A 476 -0.86 -21.89 8.90
CA GLU A 476 0.42 -21.87 8.17
C GLU A 476 0.52 -20.76 7.11
N VAL A 477 1.71 -20.15 7.11
CA VAL A 477 2.15 -19.06 6.24
C VAL A 477 1.96 -19.44 4.77
N PRO A 478 1.09 -18.76 3.99
CA PRO A 478 1.27 -18.74 2.55
C PRO A 478 2.47 -17.83 2.30
N LEU A 479 3.67 -18.43 2.16
CA LEU A 479 4.73 -17.76 1.45
C LEU A 479 4.20 -17.56 0.02
N PRO A 480 4.26 -16.32 -0.46
CA PRO A 480 5.32 -16.12 -1.41
C PRO A 480 6.32 -15.15 -0.79
N VAL A 481 7.56 -15.63 -0.73
CA VAL A 481 8.71 -14.77 -0.95
C VAL A 481 8.49 -14.14 -2.33
N ALA A 482 7.75 -13.04 -2.41
CA ALA A 482 7.82 -12.15 -3.56
C ALA A 482 9.12 -11.34 -3.41
N VAL A 483 10.25 -12.04 -3.43
CA VAL A 483 11.43 -11.47 -4.07
C VAL A 483 11.05 -11.46 -5.54
N SER A 484 11.09 -10.29 -6.16
CA SER A 484 10.90 -10.15 -7.61
C SER A 484 11.92 -11.01 -8.36
N THR A 485 11.61 -12.28 -8.56
CA THR A 485 12.19 -13.17 -9.56
C THR A 485 10.99 -13.65 -10.36
N VAL A 486 10.63 -12.98 -11.45
CA VAL A 486 10.96 -13.37 -12.83
C VAL A 486 10.18 -12.41 -13.76
N PRO A 487 10.65 -12.13 -15.00
CA PRO A 487 10.00 -11.21 -15.93
C PRO A 487 8.74 -11.85 -16.52
N LEU A 488 7.72 -11.06 -16.83
CA LEU A 488 6.55 -11.50 -17.62
C LEU A 488 6.69 -11.01 -19.07
N PRO A 489 6.10 -11.77 -20.02
CA PRO A 489 6.63 -12.05 -21.37
C PRO A 489 6.68 -10.89 -22.35
#